data_AF-A0A448NAY6-F1
#
_entry.id   AF-A0A448NAY6-F1
#
_cell.length_a   1.000
_cell.length_b   1.000
_cell.length_c   1.000
_cell.angle_alpha   90.00
_cell.angle_beta   90.00
_cell.angle_gamma   90.00
#
_symmetry.space_group_name_H-M   'P 1'
#
loop_
_entity.id
_entity.type
_entity.pdbx_description
1 polymer ?
#
loop_
_entity_poly.entity_id
_entity_poly.type
_entity_poly.pdbx_seq_one_letter_code
_entity_poly.pdbx_strand_id
1 'polypeptide(L)' 'MIPAAGYRVKKGHHILEFYDPIFWQESPNSQEAIYQNTLAYNKALERIIVAHPEQWLWLHKRWKLKKI' A
#
# COMPACT_ATOMS: atom_id res chain seq x y z
N MET A 1 -11.12 5.63 -0.98
CA MET A 1 -10.27 4.72 -1.78
C MET A 1 -10.38 3.32 -1.19
N ILE A 2 -10.45 2.26 -2.01
CA ILE A 2 -10.52 0.86 -1.53
C ILE A 2 -9.15 0.20 -1.79
N PRO A 3 -8.37 -0.16 -0.76
CA PRO A 3 -7.14 -0.92 -0.94
C PRO A 3 -7.48 -2.34 -1.42
N ALA A 4 -6.63 -2.89 -2.28
CA ALA A 4 -6.79 -4.26 -2.77
C ALA A 4 -5.43 -4.95 -2.94
N ALA A 5 -5.41 -6.26 -2.72
CA ALA A 5 -4.25 -7.12 -2.92
C ALA A 5 -4.61 -8.28 -3.85
N GLY A 6 -3.72 -8.60 -4.79
CA GLY A 6 -3.82 -9.77 -5.64
C GLY A 6 -2.60 -10.64 -5.44
N TYR A 7 -2.78 -11.91 -5.04
CA TYR A 7 -1.68 -12.83 -4.83
C TYR A 7 -2.01 -14.26 -5.26
N ARG A 8 -0.95 -15.02 -5.58
CA ARG A 8 -1.05 -16.41 -6.05
C ARG A 8 -1.13 -17.36 -4.86
N VAL A 9 -2.00 -18.36 -4.95
CA VAL A 9 -2.11 -19.42 -3.92
C VAL A 9 -1.53 -20.73 -4.42
N LYS A 10 -1.91 -21.12 -5.64
CA LYS A 10 -1.42 -22.33 -6.32
C LYS A 10 -1.47 -22.09 -7.83
N LYS A 11 -0.91 -23.02 -8.62
CA LYS A 11 -0.88 -22.90 -10.08
C LYS A 11 -2.28 -22.59 -10.63
N GLY A 12 -2.39 -21.49 -11.36
CA GLY A 12 -3.64 -21.03 -11.97
C GLY A 12 -4.68 -20.41 -11.02
N HIS A 13 -4.40 -20.24 -9.72
CA HIS A 13 -5.35 -19.70 -8.75
C HIS A 13 -4.80 -18.45 -8.06
N HIS A 14 -5.64 -17.41 -8.01
CA HIS A 14 -5.34 -16.13 -7.38
C HIS A 14 -6.43 -15.78 -6.38
N ILE A 15 -6.04 -15.10 -5.31
CA ILE A 15 -6.99 -14.40 -4.42
C ILE A 15 -6.91 -12.91 -4.77
N LEU A 16 -8.08 -12.29 -4.86
CA LEU A 16 -8.23 -10.85 -4.86
C LEU A 16 -8.92 -10.46 -3.55
N GLU A 17 -8.19 -9.77 -2.70
CA GLU A 17 -8.66 -9.33 -1.39
C GLU A 17 -8.90 -7.82 -1.44
N PHE A 18 -10.07 -7.39 -0.95
CA PHE A 18 -10.44 -5.99 -0.79
C PHE A 18 -10.50 -5.67 0.69
N TYR A 19 -9.95 -4.53 1.08
CA TYR A 19 -9.92 -4.07 2.46
C TYR A 19 -10.91 -2.93 2.68
N ASP A 20 -11.10 -2.57 3.95
CA ASP A 20 -11.96 -1.46 4.33
C ASP A 20 -11.59 -0.16 3.59
N PRO A 21 -12.59 0.65 3.23
CA PRO A 21 -12.36 1.94 2.60
C PRO A 21 -11.51 2.85 3.47
N ILE A 22 -10.50 3.46 2.86
CA ILE A 22 -9.81 4.63 3.40
C ILE A 22 -10.54 5.87 2.90
N PHE A 23 -11.22 6.54 3.83
CA PHE A 23 -11.90 7.80 3.56
C PHE A 23 -10.90 8.94 3.49
N TRP A 24 -11.18 9.90 2.62
CA TRP A 24 -10.37 11.10 2.48
C TRP A 24 -10.45 11.93 3.76
N GLN A 25 -9.28 12.33 4.27
CA GLN A 25 -9.15 13.21 5.42
C GLN A 25 -8.93 14.64 4.94
N GLU A 26 -9.93 15.49 5.16
CA GLU A 26 -9.82 16.92 4.84
C GLU A 26 -8.92 17.65 5.83
N SER A 27 -8.24 18.69 5.35
CA SER A 27 -7.50 19.63 6.19
C SER A 27 -7.53 21.03 5.57
N PRO A 28 -7.62 22.12 6.39
CA PRO A 28 -7.49 23.49 5.89
C PRO A 28 -6.18 23.75 5.14
N ASN A 29 -5.13 22.98 5.46
CA ASN A 29 -3.88 22.98 4.73
C ASN A 29 -3.87 21.80 3.75
N SER A 30 -3.86 22.10 2.45
CA SER A 30 -3.85 21.09 1.39
C SER A 30 -2.65 20.16 1.46
N GLN A 31 -1.48 20.66 1.86
CA GLN A 31 -0.27 19.85 2.00
C GLN A 31 -0.41 18.82 3.14
N GLU A 32 -1.08 19.22 4.22
CA GLU A 32 -1.36 18.34 5.35
C GLU A 32 -2.38 17.27 4.98
N ALA A 33 -3.45 17.65 4.27
CA ALA A 33 -4.42 16.68 3.74
C ALA A 33 -3.71 15.64 2.86
N ILE A 34 -2.86 16.08 1.92
CA ILE A 34 -2.09 15.18 1.05
C ILE A 34 -1.19 14.26 1.89
N TYR A 35 -0.50 14.79 2.89
CA TYR A 35 0.39 14.01 3.75
C TYR A 35 -0.37 12.91 4.51
N GLN A 36 -1.45 13.26 5.21
CA GLN A 36 -2.21 12.32 6.03
C GLN A 36 -2.87 11.22 5.20
N ASN A 37 -3.43 11.58 4.05
CA ASN A 37 -4.01 10.60 3.14
C ASN A 37 -2.93 9.68 2.54
N THR A 38 -1.81 10.23 2.09
CA THR A 38 -0.68 9.43 1.57
C THR A 38 -0.12 8.49 2.63
N LEU A 39 -0.02 8.94 3.89
CA LEU A 39 0.41 8.11 5.02
C LEU A 39 -0.58 6.95 5.27
N ALA A 40 -1.89 7.21 5.23
CA ALA A 40 -2.90 6.17 5.38
C ALA A 40 -2.78 5.11 4.26
N TYR A 41 -2.52 5.55 3.03
CA TYR A 41 -2.34 4.65 1.88
C TYR A 41 -1.07 3.81 2.02
N ASN A 42 0.05 4.41 2.47
CA ASN A 42 1.29 3.67 2.72
C ASN A 42 1.09 2.61 3.82
N LYS A 43 0.40 2.93 4.92
CA LYS A 43 0.09 1.96 5.99
C LYS A 43 -0.73 0.78 5.48
N ALA A 44 -1.68 1.03 4.56
CA ALA A 44 -2.45 -0.05 3.94
C ALA A 44 -1.56 -0.94 3.07
N LEU A 45 -0.68 -0.31 2.27
CA LEU A 45 0.27 -1.03 1.44
C LEU A 45 1.26 -1.85 2.27
N GLU A 46 1.76 -1.32 3.39
CA GLU A 46 2.64 -2.04 4.33
C GLU A 46 1.98 -3.31 4.86
N ARG A 47 0.72 -3.23 5.28
CA ARG A 47 -0.05 -4.40 5.75
C ARG A 47 -0.19 -5.46 4.66
N ILE A 48 -0.53 -5.03 3.44
CA ILE A 48 -0.67 -5.92 2.28
C ILE A 48 0.66 -6.62 1.95
N ILE A 49 1.76 -5.86 1.92
CA ILE A 49 3.07 -6.40 1.59
C ILE A 49 3.54 -7.38 2.66
N VAL A 50 3.38 -7.06 3.94
CA VAL A 50 3.82 -7.94 5.05
C VAL A 50 3.02 -9.24 5.11
N ALA A 51 1.78 -9.26 4.63
CA ALA A 51 0.98 -10.48 4.59
C ALA A 51 1.51 -11.51 3.56
N HIS A 52 2.03 -11.06 2.42
CA HIS A 52 2.57 -11.91 1.33
C HIS A 52 3.84 -11.30 0.71
N PRO A 53 4.94 -11.14 1.48
CA PRO A 53 6.11 -10.39 1.04
C PRO A 53 6.81 -11.03 -0.16
N GLU A 54 6.74 -12.35 -0.30
CA GLU A 54 7.29 -13.11 -1.42
C GLU A 54 6.55 -12.86 -2.75
N GLN A 55 5.33 -12.33 -2.70
CA GLN A 55 4.55 -11.98 -3.89
C GLN A 55 4.80 -10.54 -4.35
N TRP A 56 5.44 -9.70 -3.52
CA TRP A 56 5.73 -8.32 -3.86
C TRP A 56 6.91 -8.20 -4.84
N LEU A 57 6.79 -7.29 -5.81
CA LEU A 57 7.84 -7.03 -6.80
C LEU A 57 8.92 -6.10 -6.24
N TRP A 58 9.88 -6.66 -5.50
CA TRP A 58 11.00 -5.94 -4.87
C TRP A 58 12.02 -5.31 -5.84
N LEU A 59 11.80 -5.42 -7.15
CA LEU A 59 12.69 -4.91 -8.20
C LEU A 59 12.84 -3.38 -8.15
N HIS A 60 11.83 -2.67 -7.66
CA HIS A 60 11.86 -1.21 -7.59
C HIS A 60 12.62 -0.73 -6.35
N LYS A 61 13.69 0.07 -6.54
CA LYS A 61 14.42 0.76 -5.47
C LYS A 61 13.59 1.90 -4.89
N ARG A 62 12.60 1.55 -4.06
CA ARG A 62 11.62 2.49 -3.51
C ARG A 62 12.23 3.59 -2.65
N TRP A 63 13.25 3.24 -1.86
CA TRP A 63 13.91 4.13 -0.92
C TRP A 63 15.23 4.61 -1.49
N LYS A 64 15.31 5.91 -1.82
CA LYS A 64 16.54 6.56 -2.30
C LYS A 64 17.35 7.11 -1.12
N LEU A 65 17.73 6.22 -0.20
CA LEU A 65 18.56 6.60 0.94
C LEU A 65 19.97 6.95 0.44
N LYS A 66 20.48 8.13 0.81
CA LYS A 66 21.90 8.45 0.61
C LYS A 66 22.71 7.53 1.53
N LYS A 67 23.84 6.99 1.03
CA LYS A 67 24.79 6.27 1.90
C LYS A 67 25.20 7.22 3.04
N ILE A 68 25.07 6.74 4.27
CA ILE A 68 25.65 7.37 5.47
C ILE A 68 27.16 7.14 5.40
#